data_AF-A0A930DRJ6-F1
#
_entry.id   AF-A0A930DRJ6-F1
#
_cell.length_a   1.000
_cell.length_b   1.000
_cell.length_c   1.000
_cell.angle_alpha   90.00
_cell.angle_beta   90.00
_cell.angle_gamma   90.00
#
_symmetry.space_group_name_H-M   'P 1'
#
loop_
_entity.id
_entity.type
_entity.pdbx_description
1 polymer ?
#
loop_
_entity_poly.entity_id
_entity_poly.type
_entity_poly.pdbx_seq_one_letter_code
_entity_poly.pdbx_strand_id
1 'polypeptide(L)'
;SIECIKALGEPTVQEFAIMMGISAPNAAYKINALIQKGYIEKIQDENDHREFHLRPTKKFWDYYEVSFRYVKKVEERCKKRFTKEEMEKLEEMIHIITTELMPELDTAKFTKEGAERHISIGTED
;
A
#
# COMPACT_ATOMS: atom_id res chain seq x y z
N SER A 1 -8.79 -1.61 2.19
CA SER A 1 -8.60 -0.73 1.03
C SER A 1 -7.49 -1.31 0.16
N ILE A 2 -7.12 -0.68 -0.96
CA ILE A 2 -6.01 -1.16 -1.80
C ILE A 2 -4.70 -1.17 -0.99
N GLU A 3 -4.51 -0.18 -0.11
CA GLU A 3 -3.35 -0.03 0.76
C GLU A 3 -3.23 -1.17 1.77
N CYS A 4 -4.36 -1.63 2.33
CA CYS A 4 -4.42 -2.77 3.25
C CYS A 4 -3.99 -4.07 2.55
N ILE A 5 -4.45 -4.31 1.32
CA ILE A 5 -4.03 -5.48 0.54
C ILE A 5 -2.54 -5.39 0.20
N LYS A 6 -2.06 -4.19 -0.18
CA LYS A 6 -0.62 -3.99 -0.42
C LYS A 6 0.22 -4.28 0.82
N ALA A 7 -0.23 -3.85 2.00
CA ALA A 7 0.49 -4.06 3.25
C ALA A 7 0.51 -5.54 3.70
N LEU A 8 -0.53 -6.29 3.37
CA LEU A 8 -0.67 -7.70 3.73
C LEU A 8 -0.25 -8.68 2.61
N GLY A 9 0.00 -8.20 1.39
CA GLY A 9 0.35 -9.01 0.23
C GLY A 9 -0.87 -9.69 -0.41
N GLU A 10 -1.21 -10.89 0.06
CA GLU A 10 -2.37 -11.68 -0.41
C GLU A 10 -3.26 -12.10 0.77
N PRO A 11 -3.86 -11.14 1.51
CA PRO A 11 -4.58 -11.44 2.74
C PRO A 11 -5.83 -12.26 2.51
N THR A 12 -6.28 -12.94 3.55
CA THR A 12 -7.60 -13.54 3.61
C THR A 12 -8.67 -12.46 3.78
N VAL A 13 -9.94 -12.81 3.53
CA VAL A 13 -11.07 -11.90 3.79
C VAL A 13 -11.12 -11.48 5.26
N GLN A 14 -10.76 -12.37 6.18
CA GLN A 14 -10.78 -12.12 7.61
C GLN A 14 -9.66 -11.16 8.04
N GLU A 15 -8.44 -11.37 7.55
CA GLU A 15 -7.31 -10.47 7.80
C GLU A 15 -7.58 -9.06 7.26
N PHE A 16 -8.15 -8.97 6.05
CA PHE A 16 -8.57 -7.70 5.48
C PHE A 16 -9.61 -6.99 6.36
N ALA A 17 -10.62 -7.71 6.87
CA ALA A 17 -11.65 -7.14 7.72
C ALA A 17 -11.09 -6.62 9.06
N ILE A 18 -10.20 -7.40 9.68
CA ILE A 18 -9.51 -7.06 10.93
C ILE A 18 -8.64 -5.81 10.74
N MET A 19 -7.78 -5.79 9.72
CA MET A 19 -6.91 -4.63 9.45
C MET A 19 -7.72 -3.36 9.16
N MET A 20 -8.86 -3.50 8.48
CA MET A 20 -9.73 -2.37 8.18
C MET A 20 -10.59 -1.91 9.37
N GLY A 21 -10.63 -2.67 10.47
CA GLY A 21 -11.48 -2.37 11.62
C GLY A 21 -12.98 -2.38 11.28
N ILE A 22 -13.40 -3.20 10.31
CA ILE A 22 -14.79 -3.27 9.83
C ILE A 22 -15.38 -4.67 9.97
N SER A 23 -16.72 -4.75 10.01
CA SER A 23 -17.43 -6.02 10.03
C SER A 23 -17.23 -6.82 8.73
N ALA A 24 -17.34 -8.14 8.82
CA ALA A 24 -17.22 -9.04 7.67
C ALA A 24 -18.18 -8.70 6.51
N PRO A 25 -19.46 -8.33 6.73
CA PRO A 25 -20.34 -7.90 5.64
C PRO A 25 -19.85 -6.63 4.92
N ASN A 26 -19.34 -5.65 5.67
CA ASN A 26 -18.79 -4.43 5.09
C ASN A 26 -17.46 -4.67 4.37
N ALA A 27 -16.64 -5.61 4.86
CA ALA A 27 -15.44 -6.07 4.18
C ALA A 27 -15.79 -6.74 2.85
N ALA A 28 -16.76 -7.67 2.84
CA ALA A 28 -17.20 -8.36 1.63
C ALA A 28 -17.68 -7.38 0.55
N TYR A 29 -18.47 -6.37 0.93
CA TYR A 29 -18.88 -5.31 0.00
C TYR A 29 -17.70 -4.58 -0.63
N LYS A 30 -16.72 -4.17 0.18
CA LYS A 30 -15.52 -3.46 -0.31
C LYS A 30 -14.64 -4.36 -1.20
N ILE A 31 -14.48 -5.62 -0.83
CA ILE A 31 -13.74 -6.63 -1.60
C ILE A 31 -14.39 -6.82 -2.97
N ASN A 32 -15.70 -7.03 -3.02
CA ASN A 32 -16.43 -7.18 -4.27
C ASN A 32 -16.29 -5.95 -5.18
N ALA A 33 -16.29 -4.74 -4.63
CA ALA A 33 -16.04 -3.53 -5.40
C ALA A 33 -14.62 -3.49 -6.00
N LEU A 34 -13.61 -4.00 -5.30
CA LEU A 34 -12.23 -4.09 -5.79
C LEU A 34 -12.08 -5.16 -6.88
N ILE A 35 -12.77 -6.31 -6.73
CA ILE A 35 -12.87 -7.36 -7.74
C ILE A 35 -13.54 -6.83 -9.01
N GLN A 36 -14.69 -6.17 -8.89
CA GLN A 36 -15.41 -5.58 -10.03
C GLN A 36 -14.58 -4.54 -10.78
N LYS A 37 -13.73 -3.79 -10.07
CA LYS A 37 -12.78 -2.84 -10.68
C LYS A 37 -11.56 -3.53 -11.30
N GLY A 38 -11.38 -4.84 -11.10
CA GLY A 38 -10.28 -5.64 -11.62
C GLY A 38 -8.96 -5.44 -10.88
N TYR A 39 -9.00 -4.91 -9.65
CA TYR A 39 -7.79 -4.68 -8.85
C TYR A 39 -7.35 -5.94 -8.09
N ILE A 40 -8.27 -6.81 -7.72
CA ILE A 40 -7.93 -8.06 -7.02
C ILE A 40 -8.73 -9.22 -7.57
N GLU A 41 -8.19 -10.41 -7.38
CA GLU A 41 -8.85 -11.69 -7.62
C GLU A 41 -9.01 -12.43 -6.29
N LYS A 42 -10.08 -13.23 -6.18
CA LYS A 42 -10.33 -14.08 -5.02
C LYS A 42 -9.93 -15.50 -5.38
N ILE A 43 -8.91 -16.02 -4.73
CA ILE A 43 -8.31 -17.33 -5.04
C ILE A 43 -8.54 -18.23 -3.84
N GLN A 44 -9.08 -19.42 -4.12
CA GLN A 44 -9.29 -20.43 -3.09
C GLN A 44 -7.96 -21.09 -2.75
N ASP A 45 -7.70 -21.30 -1.48
CA ASP A 45 -6.48 -22.01 -1.07
C ASP A 45 -6.54 -23.48 -1.54
N GLU A 46 -5.40 -23.99 -2.01
CA GLU A 46 -5.27 -25.35 -2.54
C GLU A 46 -5.23 -26.40 -1.42
N ASN A 47 -4.76 -26.04 -0.23
CA ASN A 47 -4.61 -26.90 0.94
C ASN A 47 -5.81 -26.80 1.90
N ASP A 48 -6.40 -25.61 2.07
CA ASP A 48 -7.64 -25.39 2.81
C ASP A 48 -8.71 -24.69 1.95
N HIS A 49 -9.54 -25.47 1.28
CA HIS A 49 -10.63 -24.98 0.43
C HIS A 49 -11.68 -24.11 1.16
N ARG A 50 -11.63 -23.97 2.49
CA ARG A 50 -12.51 -23.06 3.23
C ARG A 50 -11.98 -21.62 3.23
N GLU A 51 -10.72 -21.43 2.87
CA GLU A 51 -10.02 -20.16 2.89
C GLU A 51 -9.88 -19.56 1.48
N PHE A 52 -9.91 -18.24 1.43
CA PHE A 52 -9.77 -17.49 0.19
C PHE A 52 -8.86 -16.29 0.40
N HIS A 53 -7.88 -16.16 -0.49
CA HIS A 53 -6.91 -15.08 -0.53
C HIS A 53 -7.30 -14.03 -1.57
N LEU A 54 -6.96 -12.78 -1.25
CA LEU A 54 -7.20 -11.61 -2.09
C LEU A 54 -5.89 -11.27 -2.82
N ARG A 55 -5.74 -11.79 -4.05
CA ARG A 55 -4.53 -11.61 -4.85
C ARG A 55 -4.58 -10.30 -5.64
N PRO A 56 -3.56 -9.42 -5.53
CA PRO A 56 -3.43 -8.25 -6.40
C PRO A 56 -3.26 -8.64 -7.88
N THR A 57 -3.97 -7.97 -8.78
CA THR A 57 -3.79 -8.18 -10.23
C THR A 57 -2.68 -7.30 -10.79
N LYS A 58 -2.31 -7.50 -12.07
CA LYS A 58 -1.43 -6.55 -12.77
C LYS A 58 -1.97 -5.11 -12.73
N LYS A 59 -3.29 -4.93 -12.88
CA LYS A 59 -3.93 -3.61 -12.86
C LYS A 59 -3.75 -2.89 -11.51
N PHE A 60 -3.71 -3.63 -10.41
CA PHE A 60 -3.38 -3.08 -9.09
C PHE A 60 -1.99 -2.47 -9.07
N TRP A 61 -1.00 -3.22 -9.56
CA TRP A 61 0.38 -2.76 -9.59
C TRP A 61 0.60 -1.63 -10.59
N ASP A 62 -0.03 -1.70 -11.77
CA ASP A 62 0.02 -0.64 -12.78
C ASP A 62 -0.52 0.70 -12.20
N TYR A 63 -1.61 0.66 -11.41
CA TYR A 63 -2.15 1.84 -10.73
C TYR A 63 -1.14 2.44 -9.74
N TYR A 64 -0.45 1.61 -8.95
CA TYR A 64 0.61 2.07 -8.05
C TYR A 64 1.81 2.62 -8.80
N GLU A 65 2.25 1.98 -9.88
CA GLU A 65 3.38 2.42 -10.67
C GLU A 65 3.11 3.77 -11.35
N VAL A 66 1.90 3.98 -11.89
CA VAL A 66 1.50 5.27 -12.49
C VAL A 66 1.47 6.39 -11.44
N SER A 67 0.97 6.11 -10.24
CA SER A 67 0.99 7.09 -9.14
C SER A 67 2.43 7.50 -8.79
N PHE A 68 3.34 6.53 -8.65
CA PHE A 68 4.76 6.79 -8.36
C PHE A 68 5.47 7.55 -9.50
N ARG A 69 5.13 7.23 -10.76
CA ARG A 69 5.66 7.91 -11.95
C ARG A 69 5.30 9.39 -11.97
N TYR A 70 4.07 9.73 -11.58
CA TYR A 70 3.66 11.13 -11.52
C TYR A 70 4.33 11.87 -10.36
N VAL A 71 4.46 11.25 -9.19
CA VAL A 71 5.20 11.83 -8.05
C VAL A 71 6.65 12.12 -8.43
N LYS A 72 7.35 11.18 -9.09
CA LYS A 72 8.70 11.44 -9.63
C LYS A 72 8.72 12.62 -10.60
N LYS A 73 7.71 12.73 -11.47
CA LYS A 73 7.61 13.87 -12.40
C LYS A 73 7.44 15.20 -11.67
N VAL A 74 6.72 15.22 -10.55
CA VAL A 74 6.57 16.41 -9.70
C VAL A 74 7.90 16.71 -8.98
N GLU A 75 8.57 15.72 -8.42
CA GLU A 75 9.90 15.86 -7.82
C GLU A 75 10.90 16.52 -8.78
N GLU A 76 10.95 16.05 -10.03
CA GLU A 76 11.81 16.62 -11.08
C GLU A 76 11.42 18.06 -11.45
N ARG A 77 10.14 18.44 -11.31
CA ARG A 77 9.70 19.84 -11.49
C ARG A 77 10.10 20.70 -10.31
N CYS A 78 10.01 20.18 -9.08
CA CYS A 78 10.43 20.88 -7.86
C CYS A 78 11.92 21.21 -7.94
N LYS A 79 12.77 20.23 -8.28
CA LYS A 79 14.23 20.43 -8.47
C LYS A 79 14.58 21.49 -9.53
N LYS A 80 13.70 21.73 -10.50
CA LYS A 80 13.87 22.77 -11.53
C LYS A 80 13.32 24.14 -11.11
N ARG A 81 12.34 24.18 -10.20
CA ARG A 81 11.60 25.39 -9.84
C ARG A 81 12.14 26.05 -8.58
N PHE A 82 12.61 25.26 -7.62
CA PHE A 82 13.03 25.73 -6.30
C PHE A 82 14.55 25.78 -6.19
N THR A 83 15.06 26.66 -5.34
CA THR A 83 16.48 26.69 -5.01
C THR A 83 16.87 25.47 -4.17
N LYS A 84 18.17 25.26 -4.03
CA LYS A 84 18.70 24.21 -3.15
C LYS A 84 18.27 24.43 -1.71
N GLU A 85 18.30 25.67 -1.20
CA GLU A 85 17.88 25.94 0.18
C GLU A 85 16.36 25.69 0.38
N GLU A 86 15.53 26.04 -0.60
CA GLU A 86 14.08 25.77 -0.53
C GLU A 86 13.78 24.25 -0.52
N MET A 87 14.53 23.47 -1.33
CA MET A 87 14.41 22.02 -1.35
C MET A 87 14.90 21.39 -0.04
N GLU A 88 16.02 21.85 0.50
CA GLU A 88 16.53 21.42 1.82
C GLU A 88 15.53 21.73 2.93
N LYS A 89 14.91 22.91 2.89
CA LYS A 89 13.88 23.26 3.88
C LYS A 89 12.63 22.40 3.73
N LEU A 90 12.22 22.09 2.50
CA LEU A 90 11.11 21.18 2.25
C LEU A 90 11.40 19.77 2.78
N GLU A 91 12.62 19.26 2.57
CA GLU A 91 13.06 17.97 3.09
C GLU A 91 13.05 17.94 4.63
N GLU A 92 13.55 18.98 5.28
CA GLU A 92 13.49 19.15 6.74
C GLU A 92 12.04 19.14 7.24
N MET A 93 11.14 19.89 6.59
CA MET A 93 9.72 19.92 6.96
C MET A 93 9.06 18.55 6.81
N ILE A 94 9.32 17.84 5.71
CA ILE A 94 8.81 16.48 5.49
C ILE A 94 9.33 15.54 6.57
N HIS A 95 10.62 15.64 6.93
CA HIS A 95 11.21 14.83 7.98
C HIS A 95 10.46 15.01 9.30
N ILE A 96 10.32 16.26 9.77
CA ILE A 96 9.59 16.60 11.01
C ILE A 96 8.16 16.07 10.97
N ILE A 97 7.45 16.25 9.85
CA ILE A 97 6.09 15.72 9.69
C ILE A 97 6.07 14.20 9.91
N THR A 98 7.00 13.49 9.29
CA THR A 98 7.03 12.01 9.30
C THR A 98 7.57 11.39 10.60
N THR A 99 8.38 12.11 11.38
CA THR A 99 9.02 11.58 12.60
C THR A 99 8.41 12.14 13.89
N GLU A 100 7.83 13.33 13.86
CA GLU A 100 7.36 14.03 15.05
C GLU A 100 5.85 14.30 15.03
N LEU A 101 5.29 14.71 13.88
CA LEU A 101 3.91 15.21 13.81
C LEU A 101 2.86 14.19 13.35
N MET A 102 3.28 12.95 13.08
CA MET A 102 2.41 11.82 12.74
C MET A 102 2.62 10.64 13.72
N PRO A 103 2.55 10.85 15.05
CA PRO A 103 2.86 9.84 16.05
C PRO A 103 1.96 8.60 15.99
N GLU A 104 0.77 8.73 15.42
CA GLU A 104 -0.18 7.65 15.21
C GLU A 104 0.17 6.72 14.03
N LEU A 105 1.20 7.07 13.24
CA LEU A 105 1.62 6.31 12.06
C LEU A 105 3.04 5.78 12.21
N ASP A 106 3.20 4.47 11.99
CA ASP A 106 4.53 3.86 11.84
C ASP A 106 5.04 4.14 10.42
N THR A 107 5.70 5.30 10.25
CA THR A 107 6.17 5.77 8.94
C THR A 107 7.26 4.89 8.33
N ALA A 108 7.97 4.10 9.15
CA ALA A 108 8.98 3.16 8.68
C ALA A 108 8.41 2.09 7.72
N LYS A 109 7.14 1.70 7.90
CA LYS A 109 6.44 0.74 7.02
C LYS A 109 6.19 1.25 5.60
N PHE A 110 6.26 2.57 5.37
CA PHE A 110 6.00 3.18 4.06
C PHE A 110 7.27 3.58 3.29
N THR A 111 8.45 3.40 3.89
CA THR A 111 9.74 3.60 3.21
C THR A 111 10.02 2.49 2.21
N LYS A 112 10.93 2.71 1.24
CA LYS A 112 11.33 1.69 0.26
C LYS A 112 11.86 0.42 0.96
N GLU A 113 12.63 0.60 2.04
CA GLU A 113 13.15 -0.48 2.89
C GLU A 113 12.04 -1.17 3.71
N GLY A 114 11.05 -0.42 4.22
CA GLY A 114 9.88 -0.98 4.90
C GLY A 114 8.98 -1.77 3.95
N ALA A 115 8.79 -1.28 2.72
CA ALA A 115 8.05 -1.98 1.67
C ALA A 115 8.79 -3.25 1.23
N GLU A 116 10.11 -3.20 1.06
CA GLU A 116 10.94 -4.36 0.73
C GLU A 116 10.93 -5.40 1.86
N ARG A 117 11.07 -5.00 3.14
CA ARG A 117 10.94 -5.93 4.29
C ARG A 117 9.56 -6.57 4.41
N HIS A 118 8.49 -5.84 4.07
CA HIS A 118 7.12 -6.39 4.07
C HIS A 118 6.86 -7.34 2.90
N ILE A 119 7.53 -7.15 1.74
CA ILE A 119 7.48 -8.09 0.61
C ILE A 119 8.27 -9.37 0.91
N SER A 120 9.37 -9.29 1.68
CA SER A 120 10.21 -10.44 2.03
C SER A 120 9.58 -11.46 2.98
N ILE A 121 8.47 -11.13 3.66
CA ILE A 121 7.79 -12.08 4.58
C ILE A 121 7.06 -13.21 3.82
N GLY A 122 6.99 -13.16 2.48
CA GLY A 122 6.40 -14.20 1.63
C GLY A 122 7.39 -15.00 0.79
N THR A 123 8.70 -14.87 1.03
CA THR A 123 9.73 -15.61 0.27
C THR A 123 10.84 -16.13 1.17
N GLU A 124 10.52 -16.99 2.13
CA GLU A 124 11.49 -17.93 2.70
C GLU A 124 10.78 -19.28 2.91
N ASP A 125 11.19 -20.24 2.06
CA ASP A 125 11.00 -21.72 2.03
C ASP A 125 9.65 -22.37 2.42
#